data_AF-A0A1N6LGN4-F1
#
_entry.id   AF-A0A1N6LGN4-F1
#
_cell.length_a   1.000
_cell.length_b   1.000
_cell.length_c   1.000
_cell.angle_alpha   90.00
_cell.angle_beta   90.00
_cell.angle_gamma   90.00
#
_symmetry.space_group_name_H-M   'P 1'
#
loop_
_entity.id
_entity.type
_entity.pdbx_description
1 polymer ?
#
loop_
_entity_poly.entity_id
_entity_poly.type
_entity_poly.pdbx_seq_one_letter_code
_entity_poly.pdbx_strand_id
1 'polypeptide(L)'
;MAVCPFFSFKKLGGPINKLIGGWHYGSNLTEFNNNLAAGMSLKDAALNTKTGGYAQHFLGFNDARVINGAPDPTTGRYPGVEIEFTR
;
A
#
# COMPACT_ATOMS: atom_id res chain seq x y z
N MET A 1 -24.82 -0.92 38.94
CA MET A 1 -24.49 -1.55 37.65
C MET A 1 -23.68 -0.54 36.86
N ALA A 2 -22.41 -0.85 36.60
CA ALA A 2 -21.45 0.05 35.99
C ALA A 2 -21.70 0.18 34.48
N VAL A 3 -21.59 1.41 34.00
CA VAL A 3 -21.82 1.84 32.62
C VAL A 3 -20.63 1.42 31.75
N CYS A 4 -20.82 0.55 30.77
CA CYS A 4 -19.85 0.31 29.71
C CYS A 4 -19.86 1.52 28.75
N PRO A 5 -18.72 2.20 28.50
CA PRO A 5 -18.66 3.19 27.44
C PRO A 5 -18.63 2.45 26.10
N PHE A 6 -19.79 2.35 25.47
CA PHE A 6 -19.91 2.06 24.05
C PHE A 6 -19.14 3.15 23.29
N PHE A 7 -17.99 2.79 22.73
CA PHE A 7 -17.25 3.65 21.82
C PHE A 7 -18.18 4.01 20.65
N SER A 8 -18.63 5.26 20.64
CA SER A 8 -19.38 5.84 19.53
C SER A 8 -18.41 6.01 18.35
N PHE A 9 -18.41 5.06 17.43
CA PHE A 9 -17.84 5.28 16.10
C PHE A 9 -18.71 6.30 15.38
N LYS A 10 -18.44 7.58 15.63
CA LYS A 10 -18.96 8.67 14.82
C LYS A 10 -18.37 8.46 13.41
N LYS A 11 -19.16 7.88 12.51
CA LYS A 11 -18.88 7.78 11.07
C LYS A 11 -18.76 9.19 10.48
N LEU A 12 -17.59 9.80 10.64
CA LEU A 12 -17.19 10.99 9.91
C LEU A 12 -16.21 10.54 8.82
N GLY A 13 -16.72 10.30 7.62
CA GLY A 13 -15.90 10.01 6.44
C GLY A 13 -16.65 9.12 5.46
N GLY A 14 -16.86 9.62 4.24
CA GLY A 14 -17.32 8.80 3.12
C GLY A 14 -16.35 7.64 2.81
N PRO A 15 -16.66 6.80 1.81
CA PRO A 15 -15.76 5.71 1.43
C PRO A 15 -14.37 6.26 1.11
N ILE A 16 -13.33 5.73 1.78
CA ILE A 16 -11.94 6.03 1.45
C ILE A 16 -11.69 5.41 0.07
N ASN A 17 -11.64 6.26 -0.96
CA ASN A 17 -11.46 5.83 -2.36
C ASN A 17 -9.99 5.77 -2.79
N LYS A 18 -9.07 6.24 -1.94
CA LYS A 18 -7.62 6.17 -2.17
C LYS A 18 -6.85 6.00 -0.87
N LEU A 19 -5.75 5.26 -0.92
CA LEU A 19 -4.79 5.08 0.17
C LEU A 19 -3.39 5.31 -0.38
N ILE A 20 -2.60 6.19 0.24
CA ILE A 20 -1.21 6.43 -0.16
C ILE A 20 -0.29 5.83 0.90
N GLY A 21 0.61 4.94 0.48
CA GLY A 21 1.63 4.33 1.33
C GLY A 21 3.03 4.76 0.90
N GLY A 22 3.76 5.43 1.79
CA GLY A 22 5.18 5.76 1.60
C GLY A 22 6.07 4.64 2.14
N TRP A 23 6.87 4.03 1.27
CA TRP A 23 7.78 2.94 1.59
C TRP A 23 9.23 3.40 1.38
N HIS A 24 9.87 3.85 2.46
CA HIS A 24 11.27 4.32 2.44
C HIS A 24 12.26 3.31 3.05
N TYR A 25 11.76 2.36 3.82
CA TYR A 25 12.52 1.28 4.47
C TYR A 25 11.56 0.17 4.91
N GLY A 26 12.09 -1.03 5.17
CA GLY A 26 11.33 -2.16 5.71
C GLY A 26 10.83 -3.17 4.68
N SER A 27 10.01 -4.14 5.13
CA SER A 27 9.65 -5.33 4.36
C SER A 27 8.84 -5.04 3.11
N ASN A 28 7.97 -4.02 3.10
CA ASN A 28 7.16 -3.70 1.93
C ASN A 28 8.00 -3.24 0.74
N LEU A 29 9.00 -2.38 0.98
CA LEU A 29 9.91 -1.92 -0.07
C LEU A 29 10.75 -3.09 -0.61
N THR A 30 11.21 -3.97 0.29
CA THR A 30 11.95 -5.18 -0.09
C THR A 30 11.10 -6.13 -0.92
N GLU A 31 9.87 -6.43 -0.47
CA GLU A 31 8.90 -7.28 -1.20
C GLU A 31 8.58 -6.66 -2.56
N PHE A 32 8.30 -5.36 -2.62
CA PHE A 32 8.03 -4.64 -3.86
C PHE A 32 9.19 -4.76 -4.86
N ASN A 33 10.41 -4.49 -4.42
CA ASN A 33 11.59 -4.61 -5.27
C ASN A 33 11.85 -6.06 -5.71
N ASN A 34 11.57 -7.05 -4.86
CA ASN A 34 11.71 -8.46 -5.22
C ASN A 34 10.66 -8.89 -6.25
N ASN A 35 9.42 -8.44 -6.10
CA ASN A 35 8.34 -8.69 -7.05
C ASN A 35 8.66 -8.07 -8.42
N LEU A 36 9.20 -6.85 -8.45
CA LEU A 36 9.67 -6.21 -9.68
C LEU A 36 10.84 -6.97 -10.32
N ALA A 37 11.81 -7.41 -9.52
CA ALA A 37 12.91 -8.24 -10.01
C ALA A 37 12.45 -9.59 -10.57
N ALA A 38 11.31 -10.10 -10.10
CA ALA A 38 10.65 -11.29 -10.64
C ALA A 38 9.85 -11.02 -11.94
N GLY A 39 9.86 -9.79 -12.45
CA GLY A 39 9.18 -9.40 -13.69
C GLY A 39 7.71 -9.03 -13.54
N MET A 40 7.22 -8.83 -12.30
CA MET A 40 5.86 -8.34 -12.09
C MET A 40 5.71 -6.88 -12.53
N SER A 41 4.49 -6.51 -12.92
CA SER A 41 4.15 -5.10 -13.17
C SER A 41 4.23 -4.29 -11.87
N LEU A 42 4.38 -2.97 -11.96
CA LEU A 42 4.38 -2.09 -10.77
C LEU A 42 3.12 -2.26 -9.91
N LYS A 43 1.97 -2.43 -10.56
CA LYS A 43 0.70 -2.66 -9.90
C LYS A 43 0.71 -3.98 -9.12
N ASP A 44 1.03 -5.08 -9.79
CA ASP A 44 0.98 -6.41 -9.19
C ASP A 44 2.05 -6.53 -8.10
N ALA A 45 3.22 -5.94 -8.32
CA ALA A 45 4.29 -5.90 -7.33
C ALA A 45 3.87 -5.17 -6.06
N ALA A 46 3.13 -4.06 -6.18
CA ALA A 46 2.63 -3.30 -5.04
C ALA A 46 1.49 -4.02 -4.31
N LEU A 47 0.54 -4.63 -5.06
CA LEU A 47 -0.56 -5.39 -4.48
C LEU A 47 -0.07 -6.68 -3.81
N ASN A 48 1.00 -7.30 -4.31
CA ASN A 48 1.60 -8.50 -3.75
C ASN A 48 2.61 -8.21 -2.60
N THR A 49 2.48 -7.06 -1.94
CA THR A 49 3.15 -6.77 -0.65
C THR A 49 2.20 -6.99 0.51
N LYS A 50 2.70 -7.09 1.75
CA LYS A 50 1.81 -7.18 2.94
C LYS A 50 0.79 -6.04 3.01
N THR A 51 1.22 -4.80 2.76
CA THR A 51 0.29 -3.65 2.76
C THR A 51 -0.66 -3.68 1.57
N GLY A 52 -0.19 -4.08 0.39
CA GLY A 52 -1.04 -4.24 -0.80
C GLY A 52 -2.11 -5.30 -0.60
N GLY A 53 -1.75 -6.47 -0.06
CA GLY A 53 -2.68 -7.54 0.27
C GLY A 53 -3.72 -7.09 1.32
N TYR A 54 -3.29 -6.33 2.33
CA TYR A 54 -4.24 -5.77 3.30
C TYR A 54 -5.20 -4.75 2.64
N ALA A 55 -4.67 -3.87 1.79
CA ALA A 55 -5.45 -2.89 1.04
C ALA A 55 -6.48 -3.57 0.11
N GLN A 56 -6.10 -4.66 -0.53
CA GLN A 56 -6.99 -5.44 -1.39
C GLN A 56 -8.06 -6.19 -0.58
N HIS A 57 -7.64 -6.98 0.42
CA HIS A 57 -8.54 -7.87 1.16
C HIS A 57 -9.49 -7.15 2.12
N PHE A 58 -9.03 -6.11 2.81
CA PHE A 58 -9.84 -5.45 3.85
C PHE A 58 -10.49 -4.14 3.40
N LEU A 59 -9.89 -3.45 2.41
CA LEU A 59 -10.36 -2.13 1.98
C LEU A 59 -10.92 -2.14 0.54
N GLY A 60 -10.70 -3.22 -0.21
CA GLY A 60 -11.21 -3.43 -1.57
C GLY A 60 -10.45 -2.67 -2.65
N PHE A 61 -9.19 -2.30 -2.40
CA PHE A 61 -8.35 -1.63 -3.39
C PHE A 61 -7.74 -2.65 -4.37
N ASN A 62 -8.11 -2.57 -5.65
CA ASN A 62 -7.66 -3.51 -6.69
C ASN A 62 -6.70 -2.88 -7.69
N ASP A 63 -6.34 -1.61 -7.49
CA ASP A 63 -5.43 -0.89 -8.34
C ASP A 63 -4.33 -0.22 -7.50
N ALA A 64 -3.14 -0.16 -8.08
CA ALA A 64 -1.97 0.40 -7.42
C ALA A 64 -1.04 1.05 -8.45
N ARG A 65 -0.54 2.23 -8.13
CA ARG A 65 0.44 2.94 -8.97
C ARG A 65 1.49 3.64 -8.13
N VAL A 66 2.70 3.70 -8.68
CA VAL A 66 3.75 4.57 -8.15
C VAL A 66 3.38 6.01 -8.48
N ILE A 67 3.25 6.86 -7.47
CA ILE A 67 3.03 8.30 -7.63
C ILE A 67 4.30 9.11 -7.37
N ASN A 68 5.27 8.53 -6.66
CA ASN A 68 6.53 9.16 -6.33
C ASN A 68 7.61 8.11 -6.08
N GLY A 69 8.86 8.45 -6.36
CA GLY A 69 10.00 7.53 -6.31
C GLY A 69 10.43 7.08 -7.70
N ALA A 70 11.75 7.01 -7.88
CA ALA A 70 12.38 6.54 -9.11
C ALA A 70 13.27 5.32 -8.78
N PRO A 71 13.35 4.33 -9.69
CA PRO A 71 14.30 3.26 -9.52
C PRO A 71 15.72 3.80 -9.64
N ASP A 72 16.63 3.26 -8.83
CA ASP A 72 18.05 3.51 -8.97
C ASP A 72 18.53 2.97 -10.33
N PRO A 73 19.22 3.79 -11.15
CA PRO A 73 19.58 3.41 -12.52
C PRO A 73 20.65 2.32 -12.59
N THR A 74 21.37 2.05 -11.50
CA THR A 74 22.43 1.05 -11.43
C THR A 74 21.87 -0.31 -11.02
N THR A 75 20.93 -0.31 -10.07
CA THR A 75 20.38 -1.55 -9.49
C THR A 75 18.99 -1.90 -10.01
N GLY A 76 18.29 -0.96 -10.63
CA GLY A 76 16.88 -1.09 -11.03
C GLY A 76 15.90 -1.15 -9.86
N ARG A 77 16.35 -0.91 -8.62
CA ARG A 77 15.55 -1.03 -7.39
C ARG A 77 15.13 0.33 -6.88
N TYR A 78 13.96 0.43 -6.28
CA TYR A 78 13.48 1.64 -5.64
C TYR A 78 14.15 1.79 -4.26
N PRO A 79 14.90 2.87 -4.00
CA PRO A 79 15.40 3.18 -2.66
C PRO A 79 14.29 3.72 -1.74
N GLY A 80 13.21 4.23 -2.34
CA GLY A 80 11.99 4.64 -1.68
C GLY A 80 10.91 4.91 -2.71
N VAL A 81 9.65 4.63 -2.37
CA VAL A 81 8.51 4.75 -3.29
C VAL A 81 7.24 5.15 -2.53
N GLU A 82 6.41 5.98 -3.14
CA GLU A 82 5.04 6.21 -2.69
C GLU A 82 4.09 5.53 -3.66
N ILE A 83 3.27 4.64 -3.10
CA ILE A 83 2.26 3.89 -3.84
C ILE A 83 0.89 4.45 -3.48
N GLU A 84 0.12 4.80 -4.50
CA GLU A 84 -1.31 5.06 -4.38
C GLU A 84 -2.09 3.78 -4.70
N PHE A 85 -2.96 3.37 -3.78
CA PHE A 85 -3.92 2.29 -3.94
C PHE A 85 -5.31 2.88 -4.17
N THR A 86 -6.00 2.40 -5.21
CA THR A 86 -7.35 2.84 -5.62
C THR A 86 -8.26 1.63 -5.87
N ARG A 87 -9.58 1.88 -5.82
CA ARG A 87 -10.60 0.85 -6.01
C ARG A 87 -10.88 0.60 -7.48
#